data_AF-A0A6L9S2N7-F1
#
_entry.id   AF-A0A6L9S2N7-F1
#
_cell.length_a   1.000
_cell.length_b   1.000
_cell.length_c   1.000
_cell.angle_alpha   90.00
_cell.angle_beta   90.00
_cell.angle_gamma   90.00
#
_symmetry.space_group_name_H-M   'P 1'
#
loop_
_entity.id
_entity.type
_entity.pdbx_description
1 polymer ?
#
loop_
_entity_poly.entity_id
_entity_poly.type
_entity_poly.pdbx_seq_one_letter_code
_entity_poly.pdbx_strand_id
1 'polypeptide(L)'
;MDVENDRAVVSIVGDGLDPLIGSDGEVLEALQELTRLAVWRETGMRTRLMLDVGGFRARRRSELVELAKRAVEAVRSTGEPESLGAMTPFERKVVHDAVAEAGLRSESEGVEPRRYVVVLPA
;
A
#
# COMPACT_ATOMS: atom_id res chain seq x y z
N MET A 1 -6.79 7.15 17.87
CA MET A 1 -6.15 7.79 16.71
C MET A 1 -4.67 7.77 16.99
N ASP A 2 -3.90 7.20 16.06
CA ASP A 2 -2.44 7.18 16.13
C ASP A 2 -1.90 8.11 15.03
N VAL A 3 -0.67 8.60 15.16
CA VAL A 3 -0.02 9.47 14.17
C VAL A 3 1.19 8.76 13.59
N GLU A 4 1.06 8.27 12.35
CA GLU A 4 2.16 7.62 11.64
C GLU A 4 2.60 8.52 10.46
N ASN A 5 3.85 9.01 10.46
CA ASN A 5 4.40 9.85 9.38
C ASN A 5 3.52 11.08 9.00
N ASP A 6 3.04 11.80 10.03
CA ASP A 6 2.17 12.97 9.88
C ASP A 6 0.80 12.63 9.25
N ARG A 7 0.32 11.39 9.49
CA ARG A 7 -0.99 10.89 9.08
C ARG A 7 -1.80 10.46 10.29
N ALA A 8 -3.00 11.00 10.43
CA ALA A 8 -3.96 10.51 11.42
C ALA A 8 -4.48 9.14 11.00
N VAL A 9 -4.24 8.11 11.82
CA VAL A 9 -4.76 6.76 11.61
C VAL A 9 -6.10 6.62 12.32
N VAL A 10 -7.11 6.22 11.54
CA VAL A 10 -8.46 5.91 12.00
C VAL A 10 -8.67 4.41 11.86
N SER A 11 -8.91 3.73 12.97
CA SER A 11 -9.08 2.28 12.99
C SER A 11 -10.54 1.92 13.23
N ILE A 12 -11.09 1.04 12.40
CA ILE A 12 -12.37 0.38 12.60
C ILE A 12 -12.09 -0.98 13.25
N VAL A 13 -12.62 -1.17 14.46
CA VAL A 13 -12.42 -2.36 15.29
C VAL A 13 -13.79 -2.94 15.64
N GLY A 14 -13.92 -4.26 15.56
CA GLY A 14 -15.16 -4.99 15.77
C GLY A 14 -15.15 -6.32 15.02
N ASP A 15 -16.29 -7.01 15.04
CA ASP A 15 -16.48 -8.29 14.36
C ASP A 15 -17.16 -8.10 13.00
N GLY A 16 -16.98 -9.07 12.10
CA GLY A 16 -17.65 -9.07 10.79
C GLY A 16 -17.21 -7.94 9.85
N LEU A 17 -15.93 -7.55 9.93
CA LEU A 17 -15.39 -6.42 9.16
C LEU A 17 -14.95 -6.77 7.74
N ASP A 18 -14.93 -8.05 7.36
CA ASP A 18 -14.49 -8.51 6.03
C ASP A 18 -15.17 -7.77 4.85
N PRO A 19 -16.47 -7.44 4.89
CA PRO A 19 -17.11 -6.66 3.83
C PRO A 19 -16.57 -5.23 3.68
N LEU A 20 -16.01 -4.64 4.75
CA LEU A 20 -15.39 -3.31 4.73
C LEU A 20 -13.95 -3.35 4.20
N ILE A 21 -13.37 -4.54 4.09
CA ILE A 21 -12.06 -4.76 3.46
C ILE A 21 -12.26 -5.00 1.96
N GLY A 22 -13.17 -5.92 1.60
CA GLY A 22 -13.38 -6.35 0.22
C GLY A 22 -12.26 -7.26 -0.30
N SER A 23 -12.29 -7.56 -1.60
CA SER A 23 -11.25 -8.37 -2.25
C SER A 23 -9.95 -7.57 -2.30
N ASP A 24 -8.87 -8.10 -1.72
CA ASP A 24 -7.55 -7.44 -1.67
C ASP A 24 -7.54 -5.99 -1.12
N GLY A 25 -8.56 -5.61 -0.34
CA GLY A 25 -8.66 -4.27 0.24
C GLY A 25 -9.34 -3.21 -0.64
N GLU A 26 -9.99 -3.60 -1.75
CA GLU A 26 -10.62 -2.67 -2.69
C GLU A 26 -11.71 -1.79 -2.03
N VAL A 27 -12.50 -2.34 -1.11
CA VAL A 27 -13.55 -1.61 -0.40
C VAL A 27 -12.93 -0.67 0.62
N LEU A 28 -11.88 -1.11 1.31
CA LEU A 28 -11.12 -0.27 2.24
C LEU A 28 -10.54 0.96 1.52
N GLU A 29 -10.00 0.81 0.31
CA GLU A 29 -9.51 1.94 -0.49
C GLU A 29 -10.65 2.88 -0.93
N ALA A 30 -11.81 2.35 -1.31
CA ALA A 30 -12.97 3.18 -1.61
C ALA A 30 -13.45 3.98 -0.37
N LEU A 31 -13.53 3.33 0.79
CA LEU A 31 -13.90 3.98 2.05
C LEU A 31 -12.89 5.04 2.48
N GLN A 32 -11.60 4.76 2.31
CA GLN A 32 -10.51 5.69 2.54
C GLN A 32 -10.69 6.97 1.71
N GLU A 33 -10.98 6.85 0.41
CA GLU A 33 -11.13 8.02 -0.46
C GLU A 33 -12.43 8.79 -0.17
N LEU A 34 -13.55 8.10 0.04
CA LEU A 34 -14.80 8.74 0.46
C LEU A 34 -14.63 9.52 1.76
N THR A 35 -13.89 8.96 2.73
CA THR A 35 -13.60 9.63 4.00
C THR A 35 -12.76 10.90 3.79
N ARG A 36 -11.74 10.85 2.93
CA ARG A 36 -10.91 12.02 2.60
C ARG A 36 -11.74 13.12 1.93
N LEU A 37 -12.63 12.75 1.01
CA LEU A 37 -13.53 13.69 0.33
C LEU A 37 -14.53 14.32 1.32
N ALA A 38 -15.09 13.54 2.24
CA ALA A 38 -16.00 14.03 3.27
C ALA A 38 -15.31 15.07 4.18
N VAL A 39 -14.10 14.77 4.66
CA VAL A 39 -13.32 15.70 5.48
C VAL A 39 -12.96 16.95 4.70
N TRP A 40 -12.56 16.82 3.44
CA TRP A 40 -12.24 17.98 2.60
C TRP A 40 -13.45 18.87 2.37
N ARG A 41 -14.62 18.28 2.09
CA ARG A 41 -15.88 19.02 1.90
C ARG A 41 -16.27 19.82 3.15
N GLU A 42 -16.08 19.25 4.33
CA GLU A 42 -16.47 19.89 5.60
C GLU A 42 -15.47 20.97 6.05
N THR A 43 -14.17 20.70 5.90
CA THR A 43 -13.12 21.55 6.48
C THR A 43 -12.44 22.47 5.47
N GLY A 44 -12.60 22.24 4.17
CA GLY A 44 -11.82 22.89 3.11
C GLY A 44 -10.35 22.46 3.07
N MET A 45 -9.88 21.66 4.03
CA MET A 45 -8.48 21.24 4.15
C MET A 45 -8.29 19.82 3.63
N ARG A 46 -7.20 19.60 2.89
CA ARG A 46 -6.80 18.24 2.51
C ARG A 46 -6.25 17.52 3.74
N THR A 47 -6.76 16.32 3.98
CA THR A 47 -6.30 15.46 5.06
C THR A 47 -5.40 14.34 4.55
N ARG A 48 -4.39 14.01 5.36
CA ARG A 48 -3.49 12.86 5.16
C ARG A 48 -3.96 11.61 5.93
N LEU A 49 -5.23 11.55 6.36
CA LEU A 49 -5.75 10.44 7.16
C LEU A 49 -5.59 9.10 6.47
N MET A 50 -5.40 8.05 7.27
CA MET A 50 -5.39 6.65 6.84
C MET A 50 -6.46 5.86 7.59
N LEU A 51 -7.28 5.12 6.86
CA LEU A 51 -8.28 4.20 7.40
C LEU A 51 -7.69 2.79 7.48
N ASP A 52 -7.80 2.14 8.64
CA ASP A 52 -7.46 0.72 8.82
C ASP A 52 -8.66 -0.04 9.37
N VAL A 53 -8.87 -1.26 8.87
CA VAL A 53 -10.02 -2.10 9.23
C VAL A 53 -9.48 -3.41 9.79
N GLY A 54 -9.72 -3.66 11.08
CA GLY A 54 -9.33 -4.91 11.73
C GLY A 54 -7.84 -5.26 11.62
N GLY A 55 -6.93 -4.28 11.50
CA GLY A 55 -5.49 -4.51 11.33
C GLY A 55 -5.07 -4.98 9.93
N PHE A 56 -5.96 -4.88 8.93
CA PHE A 56 -5.70 -5.35 7.58
C PHE A 56 -4.47 -4.68 6.96
N ARG A 57 -4.33 -3.35 7.07
CA ARG A 57 -3.18 -2.65 6.46
C ARG A 57 -1.86 -3.06 7.07
N ALA A 58 -1.81 -3.33 8.37
CA ALA A 58 -0.60 -3.77 9.05
C ALA A 58 -0.17 -5.18 8.61
N ARG A 59 -1.13 -6.11 8.53
CA ARG A 59 -0.88 -7.46 7.99
C ARG A 59 -0.41 -7.40 6.54
N ARG A 60 -1.14 -6.66 5.70
CA ARG A 60 -0.83 -6.53 4.29
C ARG A 60 0.53 -5.87 4.04
N ARG A 61 0.88 -4.85 4.81
CA ARG A 61 2.21 -4.22 4.77
C ARG A 61 3.31 -5.24 5.02
N SER A 62 3.14 -6.11 6.01
CA SER A 62 4.14 -7.14 6.36
C SER A 62 4.32 -8.14 5.21
N GLU A 63 3.22 -8.60 4.60
CA GLU A 63 3.27 -9.49 3.43
C GLU A 63 4.01 -8.87 2.24
N LEU A 64 3.76 -7.59 1.97
CA LEU A 64 4.38 -6.87 0.85
C LEU A 64 5.86 -6.58 1.07
N VAL A 65 6.26 -6.32 2.32
CA VAL A 65 7.68 -6.21 2.67
C VAL A 65 8.41 -7.52 2.42
N GLU A 66 7.82 -8.66 2.79
CA GLU A 66 8.41 -9.98 2.50
C GLU A 66 8.40 -10.32 1.00
N LEU A 67 7.38 -9.87 0.26
CA LEU A 67 7.38 -9.96 -1.21
C LEU A 67 8.53 -9.13 -1.81
N ALA A 68 8.69 -7.88 -1.38
CA ALA A 68 9.72 -6.98 -1.85
C ALA A 68 11.12 -7.52 -1.55
N LYS A 69 11.36 -8.06 -0.34
CA LYS A 69 12.64 -8.68 0.02
C LYS A 69 12.99 -9.85 -0.90
N ARG A 70 12.02 -10.72 -1.21
CA ARG A 70 12.24 -11.85 -2.13
C ARG A 70 12.60 -11.36 -3.53
N ALA A 71 11.89 -10.34 -4.02
CA ALA A 71 12.18 -9.77 -5.33
C ALA A 71 13.56 -9.10 -5.39
N VAL A 72 13.94 -8.38 -4.34
CA VAL A 72 15.28 -7.79 -4.23
C VAL A 72 16.36 -8.86 -4.27
N GLU A 73 16.19 -9.96 -3.54
CA GLU A 73 17.17 -11.05 -3.53
C GLU A 73 17.29 -11.73 -4.90
N ALA A 74 16.15 -11.98 -5.55
CA ALA A 74 16.12 -12.54 -6.89
C ALA A 74 16.85 -11.62 -7.88
N VAL A 75 16.51 -10.33 -7.95
CA VAL A 75 17.19 -9.34 -8.81
C VAL A 75 18.69 -9.24 -8.52
N ARG A 76 19.10 -9.30 -7.25
CA ARG A 76 20.54 -9.30 -6.87
C ARG A 76 21.27 -10.55 -7.36
N SER A 77 20.61 -11.71 -7.34
CA SER A 77 21.20 -12.98 -7.75
C SER A 77 21.24 -13.17 -9.27
N THR A 78 20.21 -12.72 -9.99
CA THR A 78 20.08 -12.89 -11.45
C THR A 78 20.68 -11.72 -12.23
N GLY A 79 20.66 -10.52 -11.66
CA GLY A 79 20.96 -9.28 -12.38
C GLY A 79 19.87 -8.86 -13.38
N GLU A 80 18.71 -9.52 -13.37
CA GLU A 80 17.58 -9.21 -14.25
C GLU A 80 16.46 -8.52 -13.48
N PRO A 81 15.68 -7.61 -14.13
CA PRO A 81 14.51 -7.00 -13.52
C PRO A 81 13.44 -8.02 -13.10
N GLU A 82 12.73 -7.75 -12.01
CA GLU A 82 11.61 -8.58 -11.55
C GLU A 82 10.31 -7.77 -11.47
N SER A 83 9.29 -8.23 -12.19
CA SER A 83 7.95 -7.66 -12.19
C SER A 83 7.06 -8.36 -11.17
N LEU A 84 6.44 -7.58 -10.28
CA LEU A 84 5.49 -8.08 -9.30
C LEU A 84 4.06 -8.12 -9.85
N GLY A 85 3.15 -8.72 -9.08
CA GLY A 85 1.72 -8.69 -9.37
C GLY A 85 1.14 -7.28 -9.32
N ALA A 86 -0.02 -7.09 -9.98
CA ALA A 86 -0.79 -5.85 -9.88
C ALA A 86 -1.17 -5.58 -8.41
N MET A 87 -1.05 -4.34 -7.98
CA MET A 87 -1.29 -3.95 -6.60
C MET A 87 -1.72 -2.48 -6.53
N THR A 88 -2.48 -2.12 -5.50
CA THR A 88 -3.04 -0.79 -5.28
C THR A 88 -1.95 0.26 -5.02
N PRO A 89 -2.26 1.57 -5.13
CA PRO A 89 -1.27 2.63 -4.86
C PRO A 89 -0.62 2.55 -3.48
N PHE A 90 -1.36 2.14 -2.44
CA PHE A 90 -0.82 1.93 -1.11
C PHE A 90 0.22 0.82 -1.09
N GLU A 91 -0.11 -0.32 -1.69
CA GLU A 91 0.77 -1.49 -1.73
C GLU A 91 2.04 -1.22 -2.54
N ARG A 92 1.91 -0.53 -3.69
CA ARG A 92 3.07 -0.10 -4.48
C ARG A 92 4.00 0.77 -3.66
N LYS A 93 3.47 1.70 -2.86
CA LYS A 93 4.29 2.56 -1.99
C LYS A 93 5.08 1.75 -0.97
N VAL A 94 4.45 0.77 -0.32
CA VAL A 94 5.12 -0.13 0.63
C VAL A 94 6.27 -0.89 -0.05
N VAL A 95 6.02 -1.45 -1.24
CA VAL A 95 7.06 -2.15 -2.00
C VAL A 95 8.19 -1.21 -2.41
N HIS A 96 7.88 -0.03 -2.96
CA HIS A 96 8.88 0.96 -3.34
C HIS A 96 9.78 1.36 -2.16
N ASP A 97 9.19 1.58 -0.98
CA ASP A 97 9.92 1.93 0.23
C ASP A 97 10.85 0.78 0.68
N ALA A 98 10.35 -0.46 0.68
CA ALA A 98 11.14 -1.65 1.02
C ALA A 98 12.28 -1.91 0.03
N VAL A 99 12.06 -1.70 -1.28
CA VAL A 99 13.08 -1.84 -2.31
C VAL A 99 14.16 -0.76 -2.17
N ALA A 100 13.76 0.48 -1.91
CA ALA A 100 14.68 1.60 -1.72
C ALA A 100 15.54 1.41 -0.46
N GLU A 101 14.96 0.90 0.64
CA GLU A 101 15.70 0.55 1.86
C GLU A 101 16.77 -0.52 1.59
N ALA A 102 16.51 -1.44 0.66
CA ALA A 102 17.48 -2.43 0.21
C ALA A 102 18.47 -1.89 -0.84
N GLY A 103 18.43 -0.60 -1.18
CA GLY A 103 19.39 0.05 -2.08
C GLY A 103 19.18 -0.25 -3.57
N LEU A 104 18.05 -0.84 -3.96
CA LEU A 104 17.69 -1.02 -5.37
C LEU A 104 16.72 0.07 -5.84
N ARG A 105 16.52 0.14 -7.16
CA ARG A 105 15.53 1.02 -7.79
C ARG A 105 14.28 0.24 -8.15
N SER A 106 13.14 0.91 -8.16
CA SER A 106 11.89 0.32 -8.62
C SER A 106 11.04 1.33 -9.35
N GLU A 107 10.27 0.85 -10.33
CA GLU A 107 9.39 1.65 -11.16
C GLU A 107 7.98 1.06 -11.17
N SER A 108 6.96 1.92 -11.30
CA SER A 108 5.56 1.50 -11.36
C SER A 108 5.08 1.50 -12.81
N GLU A 109 4.86 0.32 -13.38
CA GLU A 109 4.41 0.11 -14.76
C GLU A 109 2.94 -0.32 -14.86
N GLY A 110 2.35 -0.13 -16.04
CA GLY A 110 0.96 -0.46 -16.32
C GLY A 110 -0.04 0.66 -15.96
N VAL A 111 -1.32 0.34 -16.10
CA VAL A 111 -2.44 1.27 -15.89
C VAL A 111 -3.39 0.67 -14.86
N GLU A 112 -3.91 1.50 -13.95
CA GLU A 112 -4.86 1.05 -12.92
C GLU A 112 -6.08 0.35 -13.58
N PRO A 113 -6.54 -0.81 -13.06
CA PRO A 113 -6.12 -1.52 -11.84
C PRO A 113 -4.97 -2.52 -12.01
N ARG A 114 -4.42 -2.65 -13.22
CA ARG A 114 -3.34 -3.60 -13.57
C ARG A 114 -1.96 -2.95 -13.46
N ARG A 115 -1.80 -2.00 -12.54
CA ARG A 115 -0.53 -1.30 -12.32
C ARG A 115 0.29 -2.06 -11.28
N TYR A 116 1.57 -2.26 -11.56
CA TYR A 116 2.47 -3.12 -10.78
C TYR A 116 3.84 -2.47 -10.59
N VAL A 117 4.67 -3.06 -9.73
CA VAL A 117 6.04 -2.59 -9.46
C VAL A 117 7.04 -3.51 -10.15
N VAL A 118 8.02 -2.91 -10.80
CA VAL A 118 9.21 -3.59 -11.36
C VAL A 118 10.41 -3.21 -10.51
N VAL A 119 11.13 -4.20 -9.99
CA VAL A 119 12.37 -4.03 -9.25
C VAL A 119 13.53 -4.12 -10.25
N LEU A 120 14.41 -3.12 -10.24
CA LEU A 120 15.53 -3.00 -11.18
C LEU A 120 16.85 -3.33 -10.49
N PRO A 121 17.80 -3.98 -11.20
CA PRO A 121 19.16 -4.16 -10.71
C PRO A 121 19.88 -2.81 -10.53
N ALA A 122 20.90 -2.80 -9.66
CA ALA A 122 21.63 -1.59 -9.26
C ALA A 122 22.41 -0.94 -10.40
#